data_AF-A0A3P7EXR1-F1
#
_entry.id   AF-A0A3P7EXR1-F1
#
_cell.length_a   1.000
_cell.length_b   1.000
_cell.length_c   1.000
_cell.angle_alpha   90.00
_cell.angle_beta   90.00
_cell.angle_gamma   90.00
#
_symmetry.space_group_name_H-M   'P 1'
#
loop_
_entity.id
_entity.type
_entity.pdbx_description
1 polymer ?
#
loop_
_entity_poly.entity_id
_entity_poly.type
_entity_poly.pdbx_seq_one_letter_code
_entity_poly.pdbx_strand_id
1 'polypeptide(L)'
;MGFGMGIANCRHDMKKSFGHSEQDSEQKSSLKIIEESGNVEIQPQLILRFAPGSLLSIASMDEKRVDCLDLLTFQDMLDKLRKTDDKILFELNTALPSESFSSNMDKGEKCRSIYKELLTMRVKRMSLIQHCVDENQANISRLRKEKSPITDIRSAQNTLRVIRSEMDVESIVNDRSEKAVHDRCRTFL
;
A
#
# COMPACT_ATOMS: atom_id res chain seq x y z
N MET A 1 -20.68 -28.96 -45.27
CA MET A 1 -20.94 -29.49 -43.92
C MET A 1 -19.98 -28.81 -42.96
N GLY A 2 -20.51 -28.12 -41.94
CA GLY A 2 -19.82 -27.69 -40.71
C GLY A 2 -18.73 -26.60 -40.81
N PHE A 3 -19.11 -25.33 -40.95
CA PHE A 3 -18.22 -24.17 -40.71
C PHE A 3 -18.15 -23.84 -39.21
N GLY A 4 -16.93 -23.68 -38.69
CA GLY A 4 -16.67 -23.15 -37.35
C GLY A 4 -16.80 -21.63 -37.29
N MET A 5 -17.19 -21.10 -36.13
CA MET A 5 -17.20 -19.67 -35.83
C MET A 5 -16.60 -19.45 -34.44
N GLY A 6 -15.48 -18.74 -34.41
CA GLY A 6 -14.84 -18.23 -33.20
C GLY A 6 -15.55 -16.99 -32.66
N ILE A 7 -15.41 -16.77 -31.36
CA ILE A 7 -15.93 -15.59 -30.65
C ILE A 7 -14.75 -14.67 -30.35
N ALA A 8 -14.80 -13.46 -30.92
CA ALA A 8 -13.88 -12.38 -30.66
C ALA A 8 -14.44 -11.41 -29.60
N ASN A 9 -13.51 -10.77 -28.89
CA ASN A 9 -13.70 -9.83 -27.77
C ASN A 9 -14.47 -8.55 -28.15
N CYS A 10 -15.33 -8.06 -27.24
CA CYS A 10 -15.88 -6.71 -27.28
C CYS A 10 -15.41 -5.91 -26.04
N ARG A 11 -14.60 -4.87 -26.27
CA ARG A 11 -14.21 -3.83 -25.32
C ARG A 11 -15.04 -2.59 -25.64
N HIS A 12 -15.88 -2.14 -24.72
CA HIS A 12 -16.67 -0.91 -24.88
C HIS A 12 -16.08 0.24 -24.08
N ASP A 13 -16.02 1.37 -24.78
CA ASP A 13 -15.54 2.70 -24.45
C ASP A 13 -16.59 3.46 -23.61
N MET A 14 -16.17 4.24 -22.60
CA MET A 14 -17.00 5.23 -21.90
C MET A 14 -16.14 6.45 -21.54
N LYS A 15 -16.07 7.41 -22.47
CA LYS A 15 -15.69 8.81 -22.25
C LYS A 15 -16.89 9.63 -21.73
N LYS A 16 -16.66 10.45 -20.68
CA LYS A 16 -17.33 11.74 -20.40
C LYS A 16 -16.57 12.44 -19.25
N SER A 17 -15.78 13.47 -19.52
CA SER A 17 -16.12 14.92 -19.54
C SER A 17 -16.01 15.60 -18.16
N PHE A 18 -15.04 16.51 -17.98
CA PHE A 18 -15.21 17.95 -17.69
C PHE A 18 -13.99 18.55 -16.96
N GLY A 19 -13.52 19.72 -17.43
CA GLY A 19 -12.83 20.71 -16.57
C GLY A 19 -11.44 21.17 -17.02
N HIS A 20 -11.38 22.16 -17.92
CA HIS A 20 -10.21 23.00 -18.20
C HIS A 20 -9.76 23.82 -16.98
N SER A 21 -8.45 24.00 -16.80
CA SER A 21 -7.82 25.32 -16.81
C SER A 21 -6.29 25.20 -16.81
N GLU A 22 -5.68 25.66 -17.90
CA GLU A 22 -4.26 26.02 -18.01
C GLU A 22 -4.00 27.31 -17.24
N GLN A 23 -2.84 27.41 -16.59
CA GLN A 23 -2.06 28.65 -16.57
C GLN A 23 -0.60 28.37 -16.23
N ASP A 24 0.26 28.85 -17.13
CA ASP A 24 1.72 28.85 -17.13
C ASP A 24 2.33 29.52 -15.89
N SER A 25 3.54 29.12 -15.51
CA SER A 25 4.75 29.93 -15.77
C SER A 25 5.95 29.49 -14.93
N GLU A 26 7.09 29.48 -15.60
CA GLU A 26 8.44 29.30 -15.09
C GLU A 26 8.77 30.22 -13.91
N GLN A 27 9.48 29.69 -12.91
CA GLN A 27 10.63 30.40 -12.35
C GLN A 27 11.65 29.43 -11.73
N LYS A 28 12.76 29.33 -12.46
CA LYS A 28 14.04 28.73 -12.08
C LYS A 28 14.80 29.74 -11.20
N SER A 29 15.53 29.24 -10.21
CA SER A 29 16.85 29.72 -9.74
C SER A 29 16.96 29.85 -8.21
N SER A 30 18.14 29.43 -7.74
CA SER A 30 18.78 29.77 -6.46
C SER A 30 18.29 28.92 -5.28
N LEU A 31 19.12 28.27 -4.48
CA LEU A 31 20.50 28.59 -4.11
C LEU A 31 21.13 27.34 -3.44
N LYS A 32 22.45 27.17 -3.65
CA LYS A 32 23.30 26.12 -3.08
C LYS A 32 23.66 26.38 -1.59
N ILE A 33 24.28 25.34 -1.01
CA ILE A 33 25.19 25.30 0.18
C ILE A 33 24.42 25.28 1.50
N ILE A 34 24.51 24.25 2.35
CA ILE A 34 25.65 23.95 3.25
C ILE A 34 25.65 22.45 3.63
N GLU A 35 26.78 21.77 3.41
CA GLU A 35 27.25 20.62 4.21
C GLU A 35 27.87 21.18 5.49
N GLU A 36 27.52 20.65 6.67
CA GLU A 36 28.47 20.33 7.76
C GLU A 36 27.74 19.72 8.98
N SER A 37 28.19 18.50 9.32
CA SER A 37 28.59 18.05 10.65
C SER A 37 27.67 18.30 11.86
N GLY A 38 27.20 17.22 12.49
CA GLY A 38 26.58 17.28 13.81
C GLY A 38 26.20 15.92 14.38
N ASN A 39 27.19 15.14 14.81
CA ASN A 39 27.04 13.97 15.66
C ASN A 39 26.40 14.36 17.01
N VAL A 40 25.25 13.80 17.36
CA VAL A 40 24.78 13.72 18.77
C VAL A 40 24.25 12.32 19.03
N GLU A 41 25.07 11.57 19.75
CA GLU A 41 24.80 10.33 20.46
C GLU A 41 24.16 10.66 21.80
N ILE A 42 22.90 10.26 22.07
CA ILE A 42 22.38 10.00 23.43
C ILE A 42 21.26 8.93 23.35
N GLN A 43 21.59 7.69 23.71
CA GLN A 43 20.67 6.69 24.33
C GLN A 43 20.43 7.10 25.81
N PRO A 44 19.40 6.64 26.57
CA PRO A 44 18.97 5.23 26.60
C PRO A 44 17.49 4.90 26.97
N GLN A 45 17.10 3.67 26.63
CA GLN A 45 16.24 2.78 27.43
C GLN A 45 14.93 3.36 28.00
N LEU A 46 13.83 3.27 27.23
CA LEU A 46 12.50 3.26 27.82
C LEU A 46 12.07 1.80 28.03
N ILE A 47 12.24 1.31 29.26
CA ILE A 47 11.59 0.08 29.72
C ILE A 47 10.09 0.37 29.78
N LEU A 48 9.38 0.15 28.67
CA LEU A 48 7.93 0.14 28.68
C LEU A 48 7.49 -1.24 29.17
N ARG A 49 6.93 -1.28 30.39
CA ARG A 49 6.25 -2.47 30.89
C ARG A 49 5.01 -2.72 30.04
N PHE A 50 5.09 -3.69 29.14
CA PHE A 50 3.94 -4.12 28.35
C PHE A 50 2.98 -4.92 29.24
N ALA A 51 1.73 -4.45 29.31
CA ALA A 51 0.63 -5.25 29.83
C ALA A 51 0.48 -6.53 28.96
N PRO A 52 0.19 -7.70 29.57
CA PRO A 52 -0.02 -8.92 28.82
C PRO A 52 -1.35 -8.79 28.08
N GLY A 53 -1.30 -8.48 26.77
CA GLY A 53 -2.48 -8.31 25.93
C GLY A 53 -2.28 -7.45 24.68
N SER A 54 -1.17 -6.71 24.57
CA SER A 54 -0.84 -5.99 23.33
C SER A 54 -0.09 -6.89 22.36
N LEU A 55 -0.78 -7.39 21.34
CA LEU A 55 -0.19 -7.87 20.09
C LEU A 55 0.36 -6.69 19.25
N LEU A 56 1.04 -5.73 19.89
CA LEU A 56 1.68 -4.61 19.22
C LEU A 56 3.18 -4.91 19.04
N SER A 57 3.45 -5.91 18.22
CA SER A 57 4.73 -6.01 17.52
C SER A 57 4.44 -5.98 16.03
N ILE A 58 3.86 -4.87 15.58
CA ILE A 58 3.93 -4.53 14.15
C ILE A 58 5.38 -4.14 13.94
N ALA A 59 6.17 -5.14 13.56
CA ALA A 59 7.54 -4.97 13.14
C ALA A 59 7.66 -3.71 12.29
N SER A 60 8.62 -2.86 12.67
CA SER A 60 9.06 -1.72 11.86
C SER A 60 9.64 -2.26 10.56
N MET A 61 8.76 -2.53 9.59
CA MET A 61 9.16 -2.88 8.24
C MET A 61 9.36 -1.56 7.50
N ASP A 62 10.62 -1.26 7.25
CA ASP A 62 11.07 -0.10 6.50
C ASP A 62 10.76 -0.33 5.01
N GLU A 63 9.64 0.24 4.54
CA GLU A 63 9.20 0.19 3.13
C GLU A 63 10.30 0.62 2.15
N LYS A 64 11.26 1.45 2.59
CA LYS A 64 12.34 1.98 1.76
C LYS A 64 13.46 0.98 1.46
N ARG A 65 13.36 -0.25 1.96
CA ARG A 65 14.38 -1.31 1.73
C ARG A 65 13.96 -2.35 0.70
N VAL A 66 12.80 -2.19 0.08
CA VAL A 66 12.31 -3.13 -0.93
C VAL A 66 13.00 -2.82 -2.26
N ASP A 67 13.62 -3.82 -2.89
CA ASP A 67 14.07 -3.70 -4.27
C ASP A 67 12.84 -3.73 -5.19
N CYS A 68 12.39 -2.56 -5.62
CA CYS A 68 11.22 -2.42 -6.48
C CYS A 68 11.49 -2.84 -7.93
N LEU A 69 12.76 -3.06 -8.33
CA LEU A 69 13.11 -3.54 -9.67
C LEU A 69 12.94 -5.07 -9.79
N ASP A 70 13.01 -5.79 -8.67
CA ASP A 70 12.62 -7.18 -8.57
C ASP A 70 11.12 -7.31 -8.23
N LEU A 71 10.35 -7.73 -9.24
CA LEU A 71 8.90 -7.91 -9.10
C LEU A 71 8.55 -8.92 -7.99
N LEU A 72 9.36 -9.96 -7.79
CA LEU A 72 9.09 -10.98 -6.77
C LEU A 72 9.26 -10.42 -5.37
N THR A 73 10.32 -9.64 -5.14
CA THR A 73 10.58 -8.97 -3.86
C THR A 73 9.47 -7.98 -3.51
N PHE A 74 9.00 -7.19 -4.48
CA PHE A 74 7.84 -6.32 -4.29
C PHE A 74 6.57 -7.11 -3.92
N GLN A 75 6.26 -8.18 -4.67
CA GLN A 75 5.07 -8.99 -4.44
C GLN A 75 5.09 -9.70 -3.08
N ASP A 76 6.23 -10.26 -2.68
CA ASP A 76 6.40 -10.91 -1.37
C ASP A 76 6.21 -9.91 -0.22
N MET A 77 6.75 -8.69 -0.36
CA MET A 77 6.54 -7.65 0.65
C MET A 77 5.07 -7.22 0.74
N LEU A 78 4.42 -6.98 -0.40
CA LEU A 78 3.01 -6.58 -0.43
C LEU A 78 2.10 -7.68 0.17
N ASP A 79 2.38 -8.95 -0.14
CA ASP A 79 1.68 -10.10 0.45
C ASP A 79 1.87 -10.19 1.97
N LYS A 80 3.09 -9.96 2.47
CA LYS A 80 3.35 -9.89 3.93
C LYS A 80 2.55 -8.78 4.61
N LEU A 81 2.44 -7.61 3.99
CA LEU A 81 1.62 -6.51 4.51
C LEU A 81 0.12 -6.86 4.49
N ARG A 82 -0.37 -7.52 3.44
CA ARG A 82 -1.77 -7.99 3.34
C ARG A 82 -2.09 -9.08 4.37
N LYS A 83 -1.18 -10.03 4.62
CA LYS A 83 -1.32 -11.04 5.69
C LYS A 83 -1.39 -10.43 7.09
N THR A 84 -0.81 -9.25 7.28
CA THR A 84 -0.95 -8.51 8.54
C THR A 84 -2.36 -7.95 8.67
N ASP A 85 -2.95 -7.43 7.58
CA ASP A 85 -4.36 -7.03 7.51
C ASP A 85 -5.32 -8.18 7.83
N ASP A 86 -5.08 -9.36 7.25
CA ASP A 86 -5.88 -10.57 7.53
C ASP A 86 -5.86 -10.95 9.02
N LYS A 87 -4.71 -10.80 9.68
CA LYS A 87 -4.59 -11.04 11.13
C LYS A 87 -5.40 -10.03 11.94
N ILE A 88 -5.39 -8.76 11.54
CA ILE A 88 -6.18 -7.70 12.18
C ILE A 88 -7.68 -7.98 12.03
N LEU A 89 -8.12 -8.38 10.83
CA LEU A 89 -9.52 -8.76 10.59
C LEU A 89 -9.91 -10.05 11.31
N PHE A 90 -9.01 -11.02 11.41
CA PHE A 90 -9.24 -12.20 12.24
C PHE A 90 -9.40 -11.84 13.71
N GLU A 91 -8.57 -10.93 14.22
CA GLU A 91 -8.69 -10.41 15.58
C GLU A 91 -10.02 -9.68 15.79
N LEU A 92 -10.49 -8.89 14.81
CA LEU A 92 -11.82 -8.27 14.88
C LEU A 92 -12.94 -9.31 15.05
N ASN A 93 -12.90 -10.38 14.25
CA ASN A 93 -13.90 -11.43 14.26
C ASN A 93 -13.86 -12.27 15.55
N THR A 94 -12.71 -12.37 16.21
CA THR A 94 -12.53 -13.14 17.45
C THR A 94 -12.72 -12.32 18.71
N ALA A 95 -12.37 -11.03 18.68
CA ALA A 95 -12.50 -10.11 19.81
C ALA A 95 -13.95 -9.65 20.02
N LEU A 96 -14.78 -9.61 18.97
CA LEU A 96 -16.20 -9.25 19.07
C LEU A 96 -17.11 -10.48 18.89
N PRO A 97 -17.03 -11.50 19.78
CA PRO A 97 -18.00 -12.58 19.79
C PRO A 97 -19.39 -12.03 20.16
N SER A 98 -20.42 -12.82 19.92
CA SER A 98 -21.81 -12.50 20.25
C SER A 98 -21.95 -11.93 21.67
N GLU A 99 -22.96 -11.08 21.86
CA GLU A 99 -23.34 -10.35 23.10
C GLU A 99 -23.03 -11.09 24.42
N SER A 100 -23.17 -12.41 24.44
CA SER A 100 -22.93 -13.33 25.55
C SER A 100 -21.48 -13.45 26.06
N PHE A 101 -20.44 -13.01 25.34
CA PHE A 101 -19.04 -13.29 25.69
C PHE A 101 -18.18 -12.05 26.00
N SER A 102 -18.76 -10.85 26.08
CA SER A 102 -18.01 -9.59 26.12
C SER A 102 -17.81 -8.96 27.50
N SER A 103 -17.95 -9.70 28.60
CA SER A 103 -18.00 -9.11 29.96
C SER A 103 -16.72 -8.37 30.38
N ASN A 104 -15.59 -8.58 29.72
CA ASN A 104 -14.28 -8.07 30.16
C ASN A 104 -13.56 -7.19 29.12
N MET A 105 -14.25 -6.66 28.09
CA MET A 105 -13.59 -5.86 27.05
C MET A 105 -14.45 -4.68 26.58
N ASP A 106 -13.86 -3.47 26.54
CA ASP A 106 -14.45 -2.31 25.87
C ASP A 106 -14.43 -2.54 24.34
N LYS A 107 -15.59 -2.95 23.81
CA LYS A 107 -15.80 -3.15 22.37
C LYS A 107 -15.47 -1.90 21.55
N GLY A 108 -15.76 -0.71 22.10
CA GLY A 108 -15.53 0.55 21.41
C GLY A 108 -14.06 0.90 21.31
N GLU A 109 -13.30 0.72 22.39
CA GLU A 109 -11.84 0.87 22.36
C GLU A 109 -11.21 -0.12 21.39
N LYS A 110 -11.66 -1.39 21.41
CA LYS A 110 -11.17 -2.41 20.50
C LYS A 110 -11.42 -2.07 19.03
N CYS A 111 -12.64 -1.64 18.70
CA CYS A 111 -13.00 -1.17 17.36
C CYS A 111 -12.13 -0.01 16.88
N ARG A 112 -11.92 1.01 17.72
CA ARG A 112 -11.06 2.16 17.39
C ARG A 112 -9.60 1.73 17.17
N SER A 113 -9.09 0.82 17.99
CA SER A 113 -7.72 0.30 17.85
C SER A 113 -7.55 -0.45 16.53
N ILE A 114 -8.44 -1.39 16.22
CA ILE A 114 -8.40 -2.18 14.99
C ILE A 114 -8.52 -1.27 13.76
N TYR A 115 -9.46 -0.32 13.78
CA TYR A 115 -9.66 0.61 12.67
C TYR A 115 -8.40 1.45 12.41
N LYS A 116 -7.76 1.96 13.47
CA LYS A 116 -6.49 2.70 13.35
C LYS A 116 -5.37 1.84 12.77
N GLU A 117 -5.31 0.57 13.16
CA GLU A 117 -4.30 -0.36 12.66
C GLU A 117 -4.50 -0.65 11.17
N LEU A 118 -5.74 -0.90 10.73
CA LEU A 118 -6.08 -1.08 9.32
C LEU A 118 -5.75 0.15 8.47
N LEU A 119 -6.06 1.35 8.97
CA LEU A 119 -5.67 2.60 8.29
C LEU A 119 -4.16 2.73 8.17
N THR A 120 -3.42 2.36 9.22
CA THR A 120 -1.95 2.37 9.20
C THR A 120 -1.44 1.41 8.13
N MET A 121 -1.96 0.18 8.09
CA MET A 121 -1.57 -0.82 7.09
C MET A 121 -1.95 -0.40 5.67
N ARG A 122 -3.11 0.24 5.47
CA ARG A 122 -3.54 0.81 4.19
C ARG A 122 -2.54 1.84 3.69
N VAL A 123 -2.11 2.78 4.53
CA VAL A 123 -1.08 3.78 4.18
C VAL A 123 0.23 3.11 3.80
N LYS A 124 0.65 2.09 4.57
CA LYS A 124 1.90 1.36 4.30
C LYS A 124 1.90 0.67 2.94
N ARG A 125 0.83 -0.07 2.62
CA ARG A 125 0.68 -0.74 1.32
C ARG A 125 0.69 0.26 0.16
N MET A 126 -0.04 1.37 0.31
CA MET A 126 -0.11 2.39 -0.74
C MET A 126 1.23 3.11 -0.95
N SER A 127 1.95 3.42 0.13
CA SER A 127 3.30 4.01 0.08
C SER A 127 4.29 3.07 -0.61
N LEU A 128 4.27 1.77 -0.30
CA LEU A 128 5.09 0.76 -0.99
C LEU A 128 4.80 0.72 -2.49
N ILE A 129 3.52 0.65 -2.87
CA ILE A 129 3.12 0.61 -4.29
C ILE A 129 3.57 1.88 -5.00
N GLN A 130 3.33 3.05 -4.42
CA GLN A 130 3.72 4.33 -5.02
C GLN A 130 5.24 4.44 -5.17
N HIS A 131 6.00 4.07 -4.13
CA HIS A 131 7.46 4.03 -4.19
C HIS A 131 7.95 3.16 -5.34
N CYS A 132 7.41 1.95 -5.48
CA CYS A 132 7.81 1.05 -6.56
C CYS A 132 7.35 1.51 -7.94
N VAL A 133 6.22 2.21 -8.05
CA VAL A 133 5.80 2.87 -9.29
C VAL A 133 6.83 3.93 -9.69
N ASP A 134 7.27 4.78 -8.76
CA ASP A 134 8.19 5.88 -9.03
C ASP A 134 9.59 5.37 -9.40
N GLU A 135 10.10 4.37 -8.67
CA GLU A 135 11.40 3.75 -8.95
C GLU A 135 11.44 3.07 -10.32
N ASN A 136 10.38 2.33 -10.68
CA ASN A 136 10.29 1.71 -12.00
C ASN A 136 10.16 2.74 -13.13
N GLN A 137 9.44 3.84 -12.90
CA GLN A 137 9.38 4.95 -13.87
C GLN A 137 10.75 5.60 -14.07
N ALA A 138 11.51 5.81 -12.99
CA ALA A 138 12.88 6.31 -13.05
C ALA A 138 13.80 5.32 -13.79
N ASN A 139 13.70 4.03 -13.51
CA ASN A 139 14.45 2.97 -14.20
C ASN A 139 14.17 2.94 -15.70
N ILE A 140 12.91 2.96 -16.12
CA ILE A 140 12.54 3.01 -17.56
C ILE A 140 13.11 4.27 -18.23
N SER A 141 13.07 5.41 -17.53
CA SER A 141 13.62 6.67 -18.02
C SER A 141 15.15 6.60 -18.16
N ARG A 142 15.84 5.94 -17.23
CA ARG A 142 17.28 5.67 -17.30
C ARG A 142 17.63 4.77 -18.49
N LEU A 143 16.98 3.61 -18.62
CA LEU A 143 17.23 2.66 -19.71
C LEU A 143 17.04 3.30 -21.10
N ARG A 144 16.06 4.20 -21.25
CA ARG A 144 15.86 4.97 -22.48
C ARG A 144 17.00 5.94 -22.78
N LYS A 145 17.52 6.62 -21.76
CA LYS A 145 18.65 7.56 -21.89
C LYS A 145 19.95 6.82 -22.24
N GLU A 146 20.15 5.65 -21.65
CA GLU A 146 21.32 4.80 -21.87
C GLU A 146 21.28 4.02 -23.19
N LYS A 147 20.17 4.11 -23.94
CA LYS A 147 19.92 3.33 -25.16
C LYS A 147 20.10 1.82 -24.92
N SER A 148 19.69 1.34 -23.75
CA SER A 148 19.71 -0.08 -23.40
C SER A 148 18.92 -0.92 -24.41
N PRO A 149 19.19 -2.23 -24.51
CA PRO A 149 18.43 -3.13 -25.35
C PRO A 149 16.91 -2.99 -25.17
N ILE A 150 16.17 -3.04 -26.29
CA ILE A 150 14.70 -2.91 -26.29
C ILE A 150 14.05 -3.97 -25.38
N THR A 151 14.68 -5.14 -25.25
CA THR A 151 14.25 -6.23 -24.35
C THR A 151 14.17 -5.76 -22.89
N ASP A 152 15.15 -5.00 -22.43
CA ASP A 152 15.28 -4.58 -21.03
C ASP A 152 14.25 -3.50 -20.72
N ILE A 153 14.06 -2.56 -21.66
CA ILE A 153 13.01 -1.54 -21.59
C ILE A 153 11.63 -2.20 -21.53
N ARG A 154 11.37 -3.20 -22.36
CA ARG A 154 10.09 -3.95 -22.35
C ARG A 154 9.89 -4.72 -21.05
N SER A 155 10.95 -5.32 -20.51
CA SER A 155 10.90 -6.01 -19.22
C SER A 155 10.49 -5.06 -18.09
N ALA A 156 11.20 -3.93 -17.96
CA ALA A 156 10.87 -2.91 -16.96
C ALA A 156 9.45 -2.32 -17.14
N GLN A 157 9.00 -2.12 -18.38
CA GLN A 157 7.63 -1.69 -18.67
C GLN A 157 6.57 -2.71 -18.25
N ASN A 158 6.86 -4.01 -18.37
CA ASN A 158 5.96 -5.06 -17.91
C ASN A 158 5.90 -5.10 -16.39
N THR A 159 7.04 -5.01 -15.69
CA THR A 159 7.11 -4.89 -14.23
C THR A 159 6.27 -3.71 -13.73
N LEU A 160 6.46 -2.51 -14.30
CA LEU A 160 5.67 -1.34 -13.96
C LEU A 160 4.16 -1.53 -14.19
N ARG A 161 3.77 -2.27 -15.24
CA ARG A 161 2.35 -2.56 -15.50
C ARG A 161 1.75 -3.42 -14.38
N VAL A 162 2.46 -4.44 -13.92
CA VAL A 162 2.02 -5.31 -12.82
C VAL A 162 1.90 -4.52 -11.52
N ILE A 163 2.92 -3.71 -11.17
CA ILE A 163 2.88 -2.88 -9.97
C ILE A 163 1.68 -1.91 -10.02
N ARG A 164 1.40 -1.30 -11.17
CA ARG A 164 0.25 -0.40 -11.31
C ARG A 164 -1.10 -1.10 -11.13
N SER A 165 -1.24 -2.34 -11.61
CA SER A 165 -2.47 -3.10 -11.38
C SER A 165 -2.70 -3.43 -9.91
N GLU A 166 -1.66 -3.43 -9.06
CA GLU A 166 -1.85 -3.60 -7.61
C GLU A 166 -2.60 -2.44 -6.97
N MET A 167 -2.61 -1.24 -7.56
CA MET A 167 -3.45 -0.13 -7.06
C MET A 167 -4.95 -0.47 -7.15
N ASP A 168 -5.36 -1.11 -8.25
CA ASP A 168 -6.74 -1.55 -8.43
C ASP A 168 -7.08 -2.68 -7.44
N VAL A 169 -6.16 -3.62 -7.23
CA VAL A 169 -6.30 -4.68 -6.23
C VAL A 169 -6.43 -4.09 -4.81
N GLU A 170 -5.62 -3.09 -4.48
CA GLU A 170 -5.69 -2.43 -3.17
C GLU A 170 -7.03 -1.76 -2.92
N SER A 171 -7.66 -1.18 -3.94
CA SER A 171 -9.02 -0.62 -3.79
C SER A 171 -10.00 -1.68 -3.27
N ILE A 172 -9.95 -2.88 -3.85
CA ILE A 172 -10.83 -4.00 -3.49
C ILE A 172 -10.52 -4.53 -2.08
N VAL A 173 -9.23 -4.63 -1.73
CA VAL A 173 -8.78 -5.05 -0.38
C VAL A 173 -9.25 -4.04 0.68
N ASN A 174 -9.16 -2.75 0.36
CA ASN A 174 -9.58 -1.67 1.25
C ASN A 174 -11.09 -1.64 1.45
N ASP A 175 -11.89 -1.81 0.39
CA ASP A 175 -13.35 -1.89 0.48
C ASP A 175 -13.79 -3.08 1.34
N ARG A 176 -13.12 -4.24 1.20
CA ARG A 176 -13.42 -5.44 1.97
C ARG A 176 -13.14 -5.25 3.47
N SER A 177 -11.97 -4.71 3.80
CA SER A 177 -11.57 -4.45 5.20
C SER A 177 -12.49 -3.41 5.85
N GLU A 178 -12.83 -2.35 5.12
CA GLU A 178 -13.73 -1.30 5.57
C GLU A 178 -15.13 -1.83 5.84
N LYS A 179 -15.67 -2.66 4.94
CA LYS A 179 -16.95 -3.34 5.16
C LYS A 179 -16.93 -4.22 6.40
N ALA A 180 -15.88 -5.02 6.59
CA ALA A 180 -15.76 -5.89 7.76
C ALA A 180 -15.75 -5.11 9.08
N VAL A 181 -15.03 -3.98 9.11
CA VAL A 181 -15.04 -3.07 10.25
C VAL A 181 -16.42 -2.45 10.44
N HIS A 182 -17.00 -1.87 9.39
CA HIS A 182 -18.31 -1.24 9.46
C HIS A 182 -19.38 -2.20 10.00
N ASP A 183 -19.44 -3.43 9.50
CA ASP A 183 -20.43 -4.44 9.91
C ASP A 183 -20.33 -4.83 11.39
N ARG A 184 -19.14 -4.72 12.01
CA ARG A 184 -18.88 -5.12 13.40
C ARG A 184 -18.78 -3.95 14.38
N CYS A 185 -18.38 -2.78 13.88
CA CYS A 185 -18.03 -1.61 14.68
C CYS A 185 -18.93 -0.40 14.45
N ARG A 186 -20.02 -0.52 13.68
CA ARG A 186 -20.95 0.59 13.35
C ARG A 186 -21.40 1.46 14.53
N THR A 187 -21.53 0.88 15.72
CA THR A 187 -21.98 1.61 16.92
C THR A 187 -20.86 2.33 17.67
N PHE A 188 -19.60 2.15 17.26
CA PHE A 188 -18.40 2.58 17.98
C PHE A 188 -17.48 3.51 17.19
N LEU A 189 -17.69 3.62 15.88
CA LEU A 189 -16.96 4.44 14.91
C LEU A 189 -17.93 5.43 14.26
#